data_AF-A0A961G4X7-F1
#
_entry.id   AF-A0A961G4X7-F1
#
_cell.length_a   1.000
_cell.length_b   1.000
_cell.length_c   1.000
_cell.angle_alpha   90.00
_cell.angle_beta   90.00
_cell.angle_gamma   90.00
#
_symmetry.space_group_name_H-M   'P 1'
#
loop_
_entity.id
_entity.type
_entity.pdbx_description
1 polymer ?
#
loop_
_entity_poly.entity_id
_entity_poly.type
_entity_poly.pdbx_seq_one_letter_code
_entity_poly.pdbx_strand_id
1 'polypeptide(L)'
;MITATVAGSHRFGTVRRRGYDPAEVDAVVERLTDALTVSEQRIARLEARLENSEVSAGAITRTLAAVEATRIEMIEEAATESEQIRQAARSEAADIAELAERLGHEVSARRDAILTEAFEEADAIVVDATLAASVETTRAAMAAESIVDDAIAEAQRARNEAEHIARTREMGAAWAVRAARNKTDRMVADAHQEAARIIRDADFEQERLTARLTELRAALRTLEAAASALAGDTLERARVIDLGAVEAAGIQIAPETITLVETPPEPIEIAGTPTVEDDDAVTDVDTYYQRRGRTLRERIEIARSMP
;
A
#
# COMPACT_ATOMS: atom_id res chain seq x y z
N MET A 1 61.81 1.74 134.37
CA MET A 1 60.43 1.26 134.55
C MET A 1 60.50 0.13 135.58
N ILE A 2 59.73 0.19 136.67
CA ILE A 2 59.75 -0.86 137.71
C ILE A 2 58.81 -1.96 137.24
N THR A 3 59.31 -3.18 137.03
CA THR A 3 58.47 -4.32 136.66
C THR A 3 57.81 -4.91 137.90
N ALA A 4 56.72 -5.66 137.71
CA ALA A 4 56.08 -6.39 138.81
C ALA A 4 57.09 -7.25 139.60
N THR A 5 58.01 -7.92 138.90
CA THR A 5 59.08 -8.73 139.50
C THR A 5 60.05 -7.91 140.37
N VAL A 6 60.36 -6.68 139.97
CA VAL A 6 61.25 -5.77 140.72
C VAL A 6 60.51 -5.19 141.93
N ALA A 7 59.21 -4.88 141.81
CA ALA A 7 58.40 -4.38 142.92
C ALA A 7 58.20 -5.46 144.01
N GLY A 8 57.89 -6.71 143.62
CA GLY A 8 57.66 -7.81 144.57
C GLY A 8 58.91 -8.35 145.25
N SER A 9 60.11 -8.11 144.68
CA SER A 9 61.38 -8.53 145.29
C SER A 9 62.05 -7.44 146.13
N HIS A 10 61.50 -6.23 146.14
CA HIS A 10 62.07 -5.11 146.87
C HIS A 10 61.90 -5.27 148.38
N ARG A 11 63.01 -5.24 149.13
CA ARG A 11 63.00 -5.29 150.61
C ARG A 11 63.17 -3.88 151.17
N PHE A 12 62.23 -3.44 151.99
CA PHE A 12 62.32 -2.16 152.70
C PHE A 12 63.15 -2.32 153.99
N GLY A 13 64.08 -1.41 154.23
CA GLY A 13 64.86 -1.40 155.48
C GLY A 13 64.01 -1.00 156.69
N THR A 14 64.21 -1.65 157.84
CA THR A 14 63.48 -1.33 159.07
C THR A 14 64.17 -0.23 159.88
N VAL A 15 63.41 0.74 160.40
CA VAL A 15 63.94 1.89 161.15
C VAL A 15 63.38 1.89 162.59
N ARG A 16 64.25 2.08 163.59
CA ARG A 16 63.94 1.91 165.02
C ARG A 16 63.00 2.98 165.63
N ARG A 17 62.63 4.04 164.90
CA ARG A 17 61.74 5.14 165.34
C ARG A 17 60.89 5.63 164.16
N ARG A 18 59.55 5.57 164.30
CA ARG A 18 58.52 6.08 163.35
C ARG A 18 58.63 5.55 161.90
N GLY A 19 58.56 4.24 161.71
CA GLY A 19 58.39 3.61 160.39
C GLY A 19 56.92 3.35 160.04
N TYR A 20 56.65 3.08 158.75
CA TYR A 20 55.36 2.54 158.31
C TYR A 20 55.20 1.10 158.80
N ASP A 21 53.95 0.68 159.06
CA ASP A 21 53.66 -0.69 159.48
C ASP A 21 54.07 -1.67 158.35
N PRO A 22 54.97 -2.64 158.61
CA PRO A 22 55.40 -3.61 157.61
C PRO A 22 54.23 -4.35 156.95
N ALA A 23 53.18 -4.68 157.70
CA ALA A 23 52.02 -5.39 157.14
C ALA A 23 51.23 -4.52 156.15
N GLU A 24 51.10 -3.22 156.43
CA GLU A 24 50.46 -2.27 155.51
C GLU A 24 51.31 -2.03 154.26
N VAL A 25 52.64 -1.91 154.42
CA VAL A 25 53.57 -1.76 153.30
C VAL A 25 53.52 -3.00 152.40
N ASP A 26 53.56 -4.20 152.97
CA ASP A 26 53.45 -5.45 152.23
C ASP A 26 52.12 -5.55 151.48
N ALA A 27 51.00 -5.18 152.10
CA ALA A 27 49.68 -5.17 151.45
C ALA A 27 49.53 -4.11 150.34
N VAL A 28 50.28 -3.00 150.41
CA VAL A 28 50.35 -1.98 149.33
C VAL A 28 51.26 -2.47 148.20
N VAL A 29 52.39 -3.07 148.53
CA VAL A 29 53.33 -3.64 147.57
C VAL A 29 52.68 -4.80 146.82
N GLU A 30 51.96 -5.69 147.49
CA GLU A 30 51.21 -6.79 146.87
C GLU A 30 50.17 -6.25 145.86
N ARG A 31 49.33 -5.29 146.27
CA ARG A 31 48.36 -4.63 145.35
C ARG A 31 49.03 -3.92 144.17
N LEU A 32 50.17 -3.28 144.40
CA LEU A 32 50.97 -2.66 143.34
C LEU A 32 51.52 -3.71 142.39
N THR A 33 52.02 -4.83 142.91
CA THR A 33 52.58 -5.94 142.14
C THR A 33 51.50 -6.59 141.28
N ASP A 34 50.31 -6.82 141.83
CA ASP A 34 49.15 -7.33 141.10
C ASP A 34 48.71 -6.36 140.00
N ALA A 35 48.59 -5.06 140.32
CA ALA A 35 48.22 -4.04 139.34
C ALA A 35 49.25 -3.92 138.20
N LEU A 36 50.54 -3.98 138.52
CA LEU A 36 51.62 -4.00 137.53
C LEU A 36 51.56 -5.27 136.68
N THR A 37 51.33 -6.44 137.28
CA THR A 37 51.20 -7.71 136.56
C THR A 37 50.01 -7.68 135.60
N VAL A 38 48.86 -7.17 136.03
CA VAL A 38 47.67 -7.00 135.17
C VAL A 38 47.93 -6.00 134.04
N SER A 39 48.64 -4.90 134.33
CA SER A 39 49.04 -3.91 133.34
C SER A 39 50.00 -4.50 132.30
N GLU A 40 51.06 -5.20 132.74
CA GLU A 40 52.04 -5.86 131.87
C GLU A 40 51.36 -6.92 130.98
N GLN A 41 50.46 -7.74 131.53
CA GLN A 41 49.67 -8.70 130.77
C GLN A 41 48.74 -8.01 129.74
N ARG A 42 48.15 -6.87 130.10
CA ARG A 42 47.30 -6.09 129.19
C ARG A 42 48.12 -5.47 128.06
N ILE A 43 49.29 -4.92 128.36
CA ILE A 43 50.23 -4.37 127.35
C ILE A 43 50.65 -5.48 126.40
N ALA A 44 51.13 -6.62 126.91
CA ALA A 44 51.52 -7.76 126.08
C ALA A 44 50.38 -8.26 125.18
N ARG A 45 49.13 -8.31 125.68
CA ARG A 45 47.96 -8.66 124.86
C ARG A 45 47.64 -7.63 123.78
N LEU A 46 47.84 -6.34 124.06
CA LEU A 46 47.61 -5.28 123.08
C LEU A 46 48.70 -5.25 122.01
N GLU A 47 49.96 -5.43 122.40
CA GLU A 47 51.10 -5.58 121.48
C GLU A 47 50.91 -6.79 120.56
N ALA A 48 50.57 -7.96 121.13
CA ALA A 48 50.28 -9.15 120.32
C ALA A 48 49.07 -8.96 119.39
N ARG A 49 48.05 -8.19 119.81
CA ARG A 49 46.91 -7.84 118.92
C ARG A 49 47.33 -6.89 117.80
N LEU A 50 48.22 -5.95 118.08
CA LEU A 50 48.70 -4.98 117.11
C LEU A 50 49.59 -5.67 116.07
N GLU A 51 50.51 -6.54 116.50
CA GLU A 51 51.34 -7.36 115.61
C GLU A 51 50.48 -8.28 114.73
N ASN A 52 49.46 -8.94 115.29
CA ASN A 52 48.51 -9.74 114.50
C ASN A 52 47.71 -8.89 113.49
N SER A 53 47.36 -7.66 113.86
CA SER A 53 46.67 -6.72 112.96
C SER A 53 47.59 -6.23 111.84
N GLU A 54 48.87 -6.00 112.11
CA GLU A 54 49.88 -5.61 111.11
C GLU A 54 50.15 -6.75 110.13
N VAL A 55 50.27 -7.99 110.62
CA VAL A 55 50.39 -9.19 109.77
C VAL A 55 49.15 -9.33 108.87
N SER A 56 47.95 -9.08 109.41
CA SER A 56 46.70 -9.11 108.63
C SER A 56 46.64 -8.00 107.59
N ALA A 57 47.00 -6.76 107.94
CA ALA A 57 47.06 -5.64 107.00
C ALA A 57 48.10 -5.90 105.89
N GLY A 58 49.26 -6.45 106.23
CA GLY A 58 50.30 -6.85 105.27
C GLY A 58 49.85 -8.00 104.35
N ALA A 59 49.00 -8.91 104.82
CA ALA A 59 48.38 -9.91 103.96
C ALA A 59 47.38 -9.29 102.97
N ILE A 60 46.55 -8.35 103.43
CA ILE A 60 45.57 -7.63 102.61
C ILE A 60 46.27 -6.80 101.53
N THR A 61 47.35 -6.08 101.85
CA THR A 61 48.08 -5.28 100.85
C THR A 61 48.73 -6.17 99.79
N ARG A 62 49.28 -7.32 100.17
CA ARG A 62 49.82 -8.30 99.21
C ARG A 62 48.74 -8.90 98.31
N THR A 63 47.57 -9.24 98.84
CA THR A 63 46.48 -9.76 98.00
C THR A 63 45.92 -8.70 97.06
N LEU A 64 45.79 -7.45 97.52
CA LEU A 64 45.38 -6.34 96.65
C LEU A 64 46.40 -6.09 95.53
N ALA A 65 47.69 -6.07 95.85
CA ALA A 65 48.74 -5.92 94.83
C ALA A 65 48.73 -7.07 93.81
N ALA A 66 48.48 -8.31 94.25
CA ALA A 66 48.34 -9.45 93.35
C ALA A 66 47.10 -9.31 92.45
N VAL A 67 45.96 -8.89 92.99
CA VAL A 67 44.73 -8.64 92.21
C VAL A 67 44.93 -7.51 91.20
N GLU A 68 45.62 -6.43 91.58
CA GLU A 68 45.96 -5.34 90.66
C GLU A 68 46.90 -5.81 89.54
N ALA A 69 47.91 -6.61 89.85
CA ALA A 69 48.79 -7.20 88.85
C ALA A 69 48.01 -8.09 87.85
N THR A 70 47.16 -9.00 88.35
CA THR A 70 46.30 -9.84 87.50
C THR A 70 45.34 -8.99 86.67
N ARG A 71 44.79 -7.91 87.22
CA ARG A 71 43.94 -6.99 86.47
C ARG A 71 44.69 -6.32 85.33
N ILE A 72 45.94 -5.89 85.55
CA ILE A 72 46.77 -5.28 84.51
C ILE A 72 47.06 -6.30 83.41
N GLU A 73 47.48 -7.52 83.77
CA GLU A 73 47.73 -8.61 82.82
C GLU A 73 46.49 -8.91 81.97
N MET A 74 45.31 -9.02 82.59
CA MET A 74 44.06 -9.25 81.85
C MET A 74 43.72 -8.10 80.88
N ILE A 75 44.00 -6.85 81.24
CA ILE A 75 43.76 -5.70 80.35
C ILE A 75 44.74 -5.71 79.18
N GLU A 76 46.01 -6.03 79.41
CA GLU A 76 47.03 -6.12 78.36
C GLU A 76 46.77 -7.30 77.40
N GLU A 77 46.36 -8.45 77.93
CA GLU A 77 45.96 -9.61 77.14
C GLU A 77 44.73 -9.28 76.28
N ALA A 78 43.69 -8.69 76.87
CA ALA A 78 42.49 -8.27 76.15
C ALA A 78 42.79 -7.20 75.08
N ALA A 79 43.72 -6.27 75.34
CA ALA A 79 44.15 -5.28 74.36
C ALA A 79 44.87 -5.94 73.17
N THR A 80 45.72 -6.94 73.45
CA THR A 80 46.44 -7.70 72.43
C THR A 80 45.49 -8.53 71.58
N GLU A 81 44.57 -9.26 72.21
CA GLU A 81 43.55 -10.05 71.51
C GLU A 81 42.64 -9.15 70.65
N SER A 82 42.20 -8.00 71.20
CA SER A 82 41.41 -7.02 70.45
C SER A 82 42.16 -6.47 69.22
N GLU A 83 43.46 -6.21 69.34
CA GLU A 83 44.28 -5.78 68.19
C GLU A 83 44.40 -6.90 67.14
N GLN A 84 44.62 -8.15 67.56
CA GLN A 84 44.67 -9.30 66.64
C GLN A 84 43.35 -9.48 65.90
N ILE A 85 42.20 -9.41 66.59
CA ILE A 85 40.88 -9.47 65.97
C ILE A 85 40.69 -8.32 64.97
N ARG A 86 41.12 -7.09 65.31
CA ARG A 86 41.03 -5.94 64.40
C ARG A 86 41.92 -6.11 63.17
N GLN A 87 43.10 -6.70 63.31
CA GLN A 87 43.99 -6.99 62.18
C GLN A 87 43.41 -8.08 61.27
N ALA A 88 42.90 -9.17 61.85
CA ALA A 88 42.24 -10.24 61.11
C ALA A 88 41.01 -9.73 60.33
N ALA A 89 40.15 -8.93 60.98
CA ALA A 89 38.99 -8.33 60.32
C ALA A 89 39.40 -7.39 59.17
N ARG A 90 40.52 -6.67 59.30
CA ARG A 90 41.06 -5.81 58.24
C ARG A 90 41.60 -6.62 57.06
N SER A 91 42.32 -7.71 57.31
CA SER A 91 42.80 -8.59 56.23
C SER A 91 41.64 -9.26 55.51
N GLU A 92 40.66 -9.80 56.25
CA GLU A 92 39.46 -10.40 55.65
C GLU A 92 38.67 -9.38 54.80
N ALA A 93 38.53 -8.14 55.29
CA ALA A 93 37.88 -7.09 54.52
C ALA A 93 38.65 -6.74 53.23
N ALA A 94 39.98 -6.76 53.27
CA ALA A 94 40.82 -6.54 52.10
C ALA A 94 40.68 -7.69 51.08
N ASP A 95 40.68 -8.93 51.54
CA ASP A 95 40.51 -10.12 50.68
C ASP A 95 39.13 -10.13 50.00
N ILE A 96 38.07 -9.76 50.74
CA ILE A 96 36.71 -9.64 50.18
C ILE A 96 36.65 -8.51 49.16
N ALA A 97 37.30 -7.37 49.42
CA ALA A 97 37.34 -6.25 48.47
C ALA A 97 38.05 -6.64 47.16
N GLU A 98 39.18 -7.35 47.25
CA GLU A 98 39.89 -7.85 46.06
C GLU A 98 39.05 -8.87 45.28
N LEU A 99 38.37 -9.79 45.97
CA LEU A 99 37.47 -10.76 45.34
C LEU A 99 36.31 -10.06 44.63
N ALA A 100 35.72 -9.04 45.26
CA ALA A 100 34.63 -8.26 44.68
C ALA A 100 35.08 -7.48 43.43
N GLU A 101 36.27 -6.88 43.46
CA GLU A 101 36.86 -6.21 42.30
C GLU A 101 37.09 -7.18 41.14
N ARG A 102 37.67 -8.36 41.43
CA ARG A 102 37.90 -9.42 40.42
C ARG A 102 36.60 -9.91 39.79
N LEU A 103 35.57 -10.17 40.61
CA LEU A 103 34.24 -10.53 40.12
C LEU A 103 33.61 -9.41 39.30
N GLY A 104 33.81 -8.15 39.69
CA GLY A 104 33.38 -6.98 38.92
C GLY A 104 33.99 -6.96 37.51
N HIS A 105 35.28 -7.22 37.40
CA HIS A 105 35.96 -7.32 36.11
C HIS A 105 35.47 -8.51 35.27
N GLU A 106 35.29 -9.69 35.88
CA GLU A 106 34.79 -10.88 35.18
C GLU A 106 33.37 -10.68 34.65
N VAL A 107 32.48 -10.11 35.48
CA VAL A 107 31.09 -9.80 35.08
C VAL A 107 31.08 -8.75 33.96
N SER A 108 31.91 -7.71 34.04
CA SER A 108 32.01 -6.71 32.97
C SER A 108 32.50 -7.35 31.67
N ALA A 109 33.58 -8.14 31.71
CA ALA A 109 34.12 -8.81 30.53
C ALA A 109 33.10 -9.77 29.90
N ARG A 110 32.36 -10.52 30.73
CA ARG A 110 31.31 -11.42 30.25
C ARG A 110 30.14 -10.67 29.65
N ARG A 111 29.72 -9.55 30.26
CA ARG A 111 28.68 -8.68 29.70
C ARG A 111 29.11 -8.14 28.33
N ASP A 112 30.33 -7.64 28.22
CA ASP A 112 30.83 -7.04 26.99
C ASP A 112 31.00 -8.10 25.88
N ALA A 113 31.40 -9.33 26.22
CA ALA A 113 31.42 -10.46 25.29
C ALA A 113 30.01 -10.81 24.78
N ILE A 114 29.01 -10.92 25.66
CA ILE A 114 27.61 -11.20 25.28
C ILE A 114 27.06 -10.09 24.39
N LEU A 115 27.35 -8.82 24.71
CA LEU A 115 26.91 -7.70 23.89
C LEU A 115 27.56 -7.73 22.50
N THR A 116 28.84 -8.07 22.42
CA THR A 116 29.56 -8.19 21.14
C THR A 116 28.95 -9.31 20.29
N GLU A 117 28.73 -10.49 20.85
CA GLU A 117 28.07 -11.62 20.17
C GLU A 117 26.66 -11.25 19.67
N ALA A 118 25.87 -10.57 20.51
CA ALA A 118 24.53 -10.13 20.13
C ALA A 118 24.54 -9.09 19.00
N PHE A 119 25.53 -8.19 18.97
CA PHE A 119 25.69 -7.24 17.85
C PHE A 119 26.13 -7.94 16.56
N GLU A 120 27.05 -8.90 16.64
CA GLU A 120 27.47 -9.70 15.49
C GLU A 120 26.29 -10.51 14.90
N GLU A 121 25.47 -11.12 15.76
CA GLU A 121 24.25 -11.82 15.34
C GLU A 121 23.22 -10.86 14.71
N ALA A 122 23.01 -9.70 15.32
CA ALA A 122 22.09 -8.69 14.78
C ALA A 122 22.56 -8.17 13.40
N ASP A 123 23.85 -7.92 13.23
CA ASP A 123 24.42 -7.49 11.96
C ASP A 123 24.28 -8.58 10.88
N ALA A 124 24.50 -9.85 11.23
CA ALA A 124 24.29 -10.97 10.32
C ALA A 124 22.84 -11.06 9.83
N ILE A 125 21.86 -10.89 10.74
CA ILE A 125 20.43 -10.87 10.38
C ILE A 125 20.10 -9.71 9.44
N VAL A 126 20.68 -8.52 9.66
CA VAL A 126 20.47 -7.35 8.79
C VAL A 126 21.07 -7.59 7.41
N VAL A 127 22.27 -8.18 7.32
CA VAL A 127 22.89 -8.54 6.04
C VAL A 127 22.04 -9.56 5.29
N ASP A 128 21.54 -10.59 5.95
CA ASP A 128 20.68 -11.61 5.33
C ASP A 128 19.35 -11.02 4.85
N ALA A 129 18.72 -10.15 5.65
CA ALA A 129 17.47 -9.50 5.29
C ALA A 129 17.65 -8.54 4.09
N THR A 130 18.74 -7.77 4.08
CA THR A 130 19.06 -6.86 2.95
C THR A 130 19.39 -7.64 1.67
N LEU A 131 20.11 -8.76 1.79
CA LEU A 131 20.36 -9.65 0.66
C LEU A 131 19.05 -10.25 0.13
N ALA A 132 18.17 -10.76 1.01
CA ALA A 132 16.87 -11.31 0.62
C ALA A 132 16.00 -10.27 -0.11
N ALA A 133 15.92 -9.04 0.41
CA ALA A 133 15.22 -7.94 -0.23
C ALA A 133 15.81 -7.60 -1.61
N SER A 134 17.15 -7.59 -1.74
CA SER A 134 17.81 -7.35 -3.03
C SER A 134 17.48 -8.45 -4.06
N VAL A 135 17.42 -9.71 -3.63
CA VAL A 135 17.03 -10.85 -4.48
C VAL A 135 15.56 -10.74 -4.90
N GLU A 136 14.67 -10.31 -4.01
CA GLU A 136 13.26 -10.12 -4.36
C GLU A 136 13.07 -8.95 -5.33
N THR A 137 13.75 -7.83 -5.12
CA THR A 137 13.69 -6.68 -6.03
C THR A 137 14.20 -7.01 -7.43
N THR A 138 15.29 -7.78 -7.54
CA THR A 138 15.82 -8.25 -8.83
C THR A 138 14.85 -9.22 -9.52
N ARG A 139 14.21 -10.14 -8.77
CA ARG A 139 13.16 -11.01 -9.32
C ARG A 139 11.94 -10.24 -9.80
N ALA A 140 11.49 -9.25 -9.03
CA ALA A 140 10.37 -8.40 -9.41
C ALA A 140 10.69 -7.57 -10.66
N ALA A 141 11.92 -7.05 -10.77
CA ALA A 141 12.39 -6.35 -11.96
C ALA A 141 12.41 -7.26 -13.19
N MET A 142 12.93 -8.48 -13.08
CA MET A 142 12.91 -9.47 -14.16
C MET A 142 11.49 -9.87 -14.58
N ALA A 143 10.58 -10.03 -13.62
CA ALA A 143 9.17 -10.32 -13.90
C ALA A 143 8.49 -9.15 -14.63
N ALA A 144 8.78 -7.91 -14.23
CA ALA A 144 8.27 -6.71 -14.90
C ALA A 144 8.81 -6.57 -16.32
N GLU A 145 10.10 -6.85 -16.54
CA GLU A 145 10.73 -6.86 -17.87
C GLU A 145 10.05 -7.90 -18.78
N SER A 146 9.83 -9.13 -18.30
CA SER A 146 9.12 -10.17 -19.05
C SER A 146 7.69 -9.74 -19.45
N ILE A 147 6.96 -9.06 -18.56
CA ILE A 147 5.61 -8.56 -18.86
C ILE A 147 5.66 -7.49 -19.95
N VAL A 148 6.66 -6.61 -19.90
CA VAL A 148 6.84 -5.56 -20.92
C VAL A 148 7.19 -6.18 -22.28
N ASP A 149 8.07 -7.19 -22.31
CA ASP A 149 8.42 -7.90 -23.54
C ASP A 149 7.21 -8.63 -24.16
N ASP A 150 6.41 -9.30 -23.34
CA ASP A 150 5.18 -9.97 -23.79
C ASP A 150 4.18 -8.97 -24.37
N ALA A 151 4.01 -7.81 -23.72
CA ALA A 151 3.13 -6.74 -24.19
C ALA A 151 3.64 -6.13 -25.52
N ILE A 152 4.94 -5.95 -25.68
CA ILE A 152 5.55 -5.49 -26.94
C ILE A 152 5.30 -6.53 -28.05
N ALA A 153 5.50 -7.82 -27.77
CA ALA A 153 5.26 -8.89 -28.73
C ALA A 153 3.78 -9.00 -29.13
N GLU A 154 2.85 -8.82 -28.20
CA GLU A 154 1.42 -8.77 -28.48
C GLU A 154 1.04 -7.54 -29.33
N ALA A 155 1.55 -6.35 -28.98
CA ALA A 155 1.32 -5.14 -29.76
C ALA A 155 1.84 -5.25 -31.19
N GLN A 156 3.00 -5.88 -31.39
CA GLN A 156 3.54 -6.17 -32.73
C GLN A 156 2.65 -7.14 -33.51
N ARG A 157 2.15 -8.21 -32.88
CA ARG A 157 1.21 -9.16 -33.51
C ARG A 157 -0.08 -8.44 -33.94
N ALA A 158 -0.68 -7.65 -33.06
CA ALA A 158 -1.89 -6.88 -33.35
C ALA A 158 -1.66 -5.88 -34.51
N ARG A 159 -0.51 -5.21 -34.55
CA ARG A 159 -0.14 -4.32 -35.64
C ARG A 159 -0.04 -5.05 -36.98
N ASN A 160 0.63 -6.20 -37.00
CA ASN A 160 0.78 -7.01 -38.22
C ASN A 160 -0.57 -7.54 -38.72
N GLU A 161 -1.45 -7.95 -37.82
CA GLU A 161 -2.81 -8.38 -38.15
C GLU A 161 -3.65 -7.22 -38.72
N ALA A 162 -3.60 -6.05 -38.07
CA ALA A 162 -4.29 -4.86 -38.54
C ALA A 162 -3.81 -4.45 -39.95
N GLU A 163 -2.50 -4.52 -40.21
CA GLU A 163 -1.94 -4.25 -41.52
C GLU A 163 -2.42 -5.27 -42.57
N HIS A 164 -2.46 -6.55 -42.23
CA HIS A 164 -3.00 -7.59 -43.11
C HIS A 164 -4.49 -7.36 -43.43
N ILE A 165 -5.30 -7.00 -42.43
CA ILE A 165 -6.71 -6.66 -42.61
C ILE A 165 -6.85 -5.42 -43.51
N ALA A 166 -6.01 -4.39 -43.32
CA ALA A 166 -6.02 -3.21 -44.17
C ALA A 166 -5.70 -3.56 -45.63
N ARG A 167 -4.65 -4.35 -45.88
CA ARG A 167 -4.29 -4.82 -47.24
C ARG A 167 -5.40 -5.65 -47.88
N THR A 168 -6.02 -6.56 -47.13
CA THR A 168 -7.12 -7.40 -47.68
C THR A 168 -8.36 -6.56 -47.99
N ARG A 169 -8.71 -5.56 -47.16
CA ARG A 169 -9.78 -4.59 -47.43
C ARG A 169 -9.48 -3.73 -48.65
N GLU A 170 -8.25 -3.22 -48.78
CA GLU A 170 -7.81 -2.44 -49.93
C GLU A 170 -7.90 -3.25 -51.23
N MET A 171 -7.41 -4.50 -51.21
CA MET A 171 -7.59 -5.42 -52.32
C MET A 171 -9.07 -5.63 -52.63
N GLY A 172 -9.91 -5.95 -51.64
CA GLY A 172 -11.35 -6.13 -51.81
C GLY A 172 -12.03 -4.91 -52.44
N ALA A 173 -11.69 -3.70 -52.00
CA ALA A 173 -12.16 -2.45 -52.58
C ALA A 173 -11.70 -2.29 -54.03
N ALA A 174 -10.43 -2.58 -54.35
CA ALA A 174 -9.91 -2.53 -55.71
C ALA A 174 -10.62 -3.53 -56.65
N TRP A 175 -10.91 -4.74 -56.16
CA TRP A 175 -11.71 -5.75 -56.88
C TRP A 175 -13.14 -5.26 -57.13
N ALA A 176 -13.79 -4.66 -56.13
CA ALA A 176 -15.14 -4.09 -56.26
C ALA A 176 -15.18 -2.95 -57.28
N VAL A 177 -14.22 -2.03 -57.25
CA VAL A 177 -14.09 -0.94 -58.24
C VAL A 177 -13.91 -1.50 -59.65
N ARG A 178 -13.05 -2.52 -59.82
CA ARG A 178 -12.86 -3.19 -61.12
C ARG A 178 -14.13 -3.88 -61.60
N ALA A 179 -14.85 -4.58 -60.71
CA ALA A 179 -16.11 -5.24 -61.05
C ALA A 179 -17.20 -4.22 -61.45
N ALA A 180 -17.30 -3.11 -60.72
CA ALA A 180 -18.20 -2.01 -61.04
C ALA A 180 -17.88 -1.39 -62.41
N ARG A 181 -16.60 -1.13 -62.70
CA ARG A 181 -16.16 -0.64 -64.01
C ARG A 181 -16.48 -1.62 -65.14
N ASN A 182 -16.21 -2.91 -64.94
CA ASN A 182 -16.56 -3.92 -65.94
C ASN A 182 -18.07 -4.00 -66.18
N LYS A 183 -18.89 -3.80 -65.14
CA LYS A 183 -20.35 -3.72 -65.27
C LYS A 183 -20.78 -2.47 -66.03
N THR A 184 -20.22 -1.30 -65.74
CA THR A 184 -20.55 -0.08 -66.49
C THR A 184 -20.11 -0.20 -67.95
N ASP A 185 -18.94 -0.77 -68.23
CA ASP A 185 -18.45 -0.98 -69.59
C ASP A 185 -19.37 -1.91 -70.39
N ARG A 186 -19.91 -2.97 -69.76
CA ARG A 186 -20.95 -3.82 -70.37
C ARG A 186 -22.24 -3.06 -70.62
N MET A 187 -22.75 -2.32 -69.64
CA MET A 187 -23.97 -1.52 -69.81
C MET A 187 -23.83 -0.49 -70.94
N VAL A 188 -22.67 0.15 -71.05
CA VAL A 188 -22.35 1.08 -72.14
C VAL A 188 -22.31 0.34 -73.49
N ALA A 189 -21.67 -0.83 -73.55
CA ALA A 189 -21.65 -1.64 -74.76
C ALA A 189 -23.06 -2.09 -75.18
N ASP A 190 -23.89 -2.55 -74.25
CA ASP A 190 -25.28 -2.95 -74.49
C ASP A 190 -26.12 -1.74 -74.97
N ALA A 191 -25.96 -0.58 -74.33
CA ALA A 191 -26.63 0.65 -74.74
C ALA A 191 -26.21 1.11 -76.15
N HIS A 192 -24.93 0.96 -76.51
CA HIS A 192 -24.45 1.23 -77.87
C HIS A 192 -25.05 0.25 -78.90
N GLN A 193 -25.16 -1.04 -78.55
CA GLN A 193 -25.79 -2.04 -79.43
C GLN A 193 -27.28 -1.73 -79.63
N GLU A 194 -27.98 -1.35 -78.56
CA GLU A 194 -29.38 -0.97 -78.60
C GLU A 194 -29.60 0.30 -79.42
N ALA A 195 -28.77 1.34 -79.22
CA ALA A 195 -28.80 2.55 -80.04
C ALA A 195 -28.55 2.22 -81.52
N ALA A 196 -27.59 1.36 -81.83
CA ALA A 196 -27.32 0.91 -83.20
C ALA A 196 -28.47 0.07 -83.79
N ARG A 197 -29.27 -0.62 -82.97
CA ARG A 197 -30.50 -1.28 -83.42
C ARG A 197 -31.58 -0.26 -83.75
N ILE A 198 -31.86 0.68 -82.84
CA ILE A 198 -32.86 1.74 -83.05
C ILE A 198 -32.56 2.56 -84.30
N ILE A 199 -31.29 2.92 -84.53
CA ILE A 199 -30.88 3.66 -85.74
C ILE A 199 -31.20 2.83 -87.00
N ARG A 200 -30.86 1.54 -87.03
CA ARG A 200 -31.16 0.68 -88.16
C ARG A 200 -32.67 0.53 -88.39
N ASP A 201 -33.45 0.36 -87.32
CA ASP A 201 -34.91 0.27 -87.41
C ASP A 201 -35.51 1.58 -87.93
N ALA A 202 -34.98 2.72 -87.50
CA ALA A 202 -35.37 4.04 -87.98
C ALA A 202 -35.01 4.25 -89.46
N ASP A 203 -33.83 3.80 -89.89
CA ASP A 203 -33.42 3.83 -91.30
C ASP A 203 -34.35 2.96 -92.17
N PHE A 204 -34.70 1.75 -91.71
CA PHE A 204 -35.66 0.88 -92.40
C PHE A 204 -37.07 1.51 -92.49
N GLU A 205 -37.56 2.12 -91.40
CA GLU A 205 -38.84 2.83 -91.43
C GLU A 205 -38.78 4.05 -92.34
N GLN A 206 -37.67 4.80 -92.35
CA GLN A 206 -37.47 5.89 -93.29
C GLN A 206 -37.50 5.38 -94.73
N GLU A 207 -36.78 4.32 -95.07
CA GLU A 207 -36.82 3.69 -96.39
C GLU A 207 -38.25 3.27 -96.77
N ARG A 208 -38.98 2.63 -95.85
CA ARG A 208 -40.38 2.22 -96.03
C ARG A 208 -41.30 3.41 -96.31
N LEU A 209 -41.20 4.48 -95.51
CA LEU A 209 -41.98 5.70 -95.68
C LEU A 209 -41.63 6.41 -96.99
N THR A 210 -40.36 6.42 -97.38
CA THR A 210 -39.89 7.01 -98.64
C THR A 210 -40.46 6.23 -99.83
N ALA A 211 -40.43 4.89 -99.79
CA ALA A 211 -41.05 4.03 -100.78
C ALA A 211 -42.58 4.27 -100.86
N ARG A 212 -43.26 4.38 -99.72
CA ARG A 212 -44.70 4.68 -99.68
C ARG A 212 -45.03 6.05 -100.24
N LEU A 213 -44.21 7.07 -99.96
CA LEU A 213 -44.35 8.40 -100.56
C LEU A 213 -44.18 8.36 -102.08
N THR A 214 -43.22 7.57 -102.60
CA THR A 214 -43.06 7.42 -104.05
C THR A 214 -44.26 6.70 -104.69
N GLU A 215 -44.81 5.68 -104.03
CA GLU A 215 -46.02 4.98 -104.46
C GLU A 215 -47.24 5.91 -104.46
N LEU A 216 -47.45 6.68 -103.39
CA LEU A 216 -48.53 7.67 -103.29
C LEU A 216 -48.40 8.77 -104.34
N ARG A 217 -47.19 9.25 -104.64
CA ARG A 217 -46.94 10.21 -105.72
C ARG A 217 -47.26 9.61 -107.10
N ALA A 218 -46.96 8.33 -107.32
CA ALA A 218 -47.33 7.64 -108.55
C ALA A 218 -48.85 7.49 -108.66
N ALA A 219 -49.52 7.10 -107.57
CA ALA A 219 -50.98 7.00 -107.49
C ALA A 219 -51.66 8.37 -107.74
N LEU A 220 -51.12 9.45 -107.16
CA LEU A 220 -51.56 10.82 -107.40
C LEU A 220 -51.43 11.20 -108.88
N ARG A 221 -50.28 10.94 -109.52
CA ARG A 221 -50.11 11.18 -110.96
C ARG A 221 -51.08 10.38 -111.81
N THR A 222 -51.38 9.13 -111.44
CA THR A 222 -52.39 8.33 -112.16
C THR A 222 -53.80 8.87 -111.95
N LEU A 223 -54.14 9.38 -110.76
CA LEU A 223 -55.41 10.04 -110.49
C LEU A 223 -55.53 11.36 -111.23
N GLU A 224 -54.46 12.17 -111.28
CA GLU A 224 -54.40 13.40 -112.07
C GLU A 224 -54.52 13.12 -113.57
N ALA A 225 -53.88 12.06 -114.07
CA ALA A 225 -54.04 11.60 -115.45
C ALA A 225 -55.48 11.12 -115.74
N ALA A 226 -56.09 10.37 -114.83
CA ALA A 226 -57.47 9.92 -114.96
C ALA A 226 -58.47 11.10 -114.88
N ALA A 227 -58.24 12.04 -113.97
CA ALA A 227 -59.06 13.25 -113.81
C ALA A 227 -58.94 14.17 -115.02
N SER A 228 -57.72 14.36 -115.57
CA SER A 228 -57.52 15.12 -116.81
C SER A 228 -58.13 14.43 -118.03
N ALA A 229 -58.06 13.09 -118.10
CA ALA A 229 -58.76 12.32 -119.13
C ALA A 229 -60.29 12.45 -119.01
N LEU A 230 -60.84 12.41 -117.79
CA LEU A 230 -62.26 12.63 -117.52
C LEU A 230 -62.68 14.08 -117.84
N ALA A 231 -61.86 15.08 -117.51
CA ALA A 231 -62.07 16.47 -117.88
C ALA A 231 -62.02 16.67 -119.41
N GLY A 232 -61.16 15.92 -120.09
CA GLY A 232 -61.11 15.87 -121.56
C GLY A 232 -62.37 15.26 -122.18
N ASP A 233 -62.81 14.09 -121.70
CA ASP A 233 -64.03 13.40 -122.18
C ASP A 233 -65.29 14.25 -121.88
N THR A 234 -65.35 14.92 -120.73
CA THR A 234 -66.46 15.84 -120.41
C THR A 234 -66.44 17.11 -121.27
N LEU A 235 -65.27 17.66 -121.60
CA LEU A 235 -65.15 18.78 -122.56
C LEU A 235 -65.53 18.36 -123.99
N GLU A 236 -65.18 17.15 -124.43
CA GLU A 236 -65.61 16.62 -125.73
C GLU A 236 -67.12 16.39 -125.77
N ARG A 237 -67.72 15.85 -124.71
CA ARG A 237 -69.19 15.68 -124.63
C ARG A 237 -69.94 17.01 -124.52
N ALA A 238 -69.36 18.01 -123.86
CA ALA A 238 -69.93 19.36 -123.79
C ALA A 238 -69.87 20.10 -125.14
N ARG A 239 -68.97 19.72 -126.05
CA ARG A 239 -68.83 20.30 -127.40
C ARG A 239 -69.95 19.92 -128.38
N VAL A 240 -70.84 19.00 -128.02
CA VAL A 240 -72.01 18.59 -128.83
C VAL A 240 -73.30 19.30 -128.36
N ILE A 241 -73.24 20.09 -127.29
CA ILE A 241 -74.35 20.96 -126.90
C ILE A 241 -74.18 22.29 -127.64
N ASP A 242 -74.88 22.41 -128.75
CA ASP A 242 -75.07 23.66 -129.49
C ASP A 242 -75.76 24.70 -128.58
N LEU A 243 -74.96 25.51 -127.89
CA LEU A 243 -75.44 26.58 -127.01
C LEU A 243 -76.18 27.69 -127.80
N GLY A 244 -76.09 27.70 -129.14
CA GLY A 244 -76.96 28.52 -129.99
C GLY A 244 -78.43 28.06 -129.98
N ALA A 245 -78.71 26.79 -129.68
CA ALA A 245 -80.07 26.26 -129.59
C ALA A 245 -80.72 26.49 -128.19
N VAL A 246 -79.93 26.69 -127.13
CA VAL A 246 -80.45 26.89 -125.76
C VAL A 246 -80.81 28.36 -125.49
N GLU A 247 -80.15 29.32 -126.15
CA GLU A 247 -80.53 30.74 -126.06
C GLU A 247 -81.87 31.05 -126.75
N ALA A 248 -82.27 30.24 -127.75
CA ALA A 248 -83.60 30.30 -128.37
C ALA A 248 -84.72 29.67 -127.50
N ALA A 249 -84.37 28.95 -126.42
CA ALA A 249 -85.30 28.17 -125.60
C ALA A 249 -85.64 28.79 -124.23
N GLY A 250 -85.10 29.97 -123.89
CA GLY A 250 -85.62 30.79 -122.79
C GLY A 250 -85.61 30.13 -121.39
N ILE A 251 -84.58 29.36 -121.04
CA ILE A 251 -84.49 28.67 -119.75
C ILE A 251 -83.56 29.45 -118.80
N GLN A 252 -84.15 30.19 -117.86
CA GLN A 252 -83.45 30.78 -116.72
C GLN A 252 -83.20 29.71 -115.64
N ILE A 253 -81.93 29.45 -115.30
CA ILE A 253 -81.55 28.60 -114.17
C ILE A 253 -80.77 29.44 -113.15
N ALA A 254 -81.31 29.54 -111.94
CA ALA A 254 -80.77 30.28 -110.82
C ALA A 254 -79.58 29.53 -110.16
N PRO A 255 -78.56 30.23 -109.63
CA PRO A 255 -77.47 29.58 -108.92
C PRO A 255 -77.87 29.25 -107.46
N GLU A 256 -77.94 27.96 -107.13
CA GLU A 256 -78.03 27.48 -105.75
C GLU A 256 -76.66 27.49 -105.06
N THR A 257 -76.63 28.15 -103.91
CA THR A 257 -75.56 28.22 -102.91
C THR A 257 -75.23 26.85 -102.32
N ILE A 258 -73.96 26.43 -102.32
CA ILE A 258 -73.48 25.26 -101.55
C ILE A 258 -72.61 25.76 -100.40
N THR A 259 -73.08 25.51 -99.18
CA THR A 259 -72.41 25.77 -97.89
C THR A 259 -71.46 24.62 -97.54
N LEU A 260 -70.18 24.90 -97.26
CA LEU A 260 -69.25 23.95 -96.64
C LEU A 260 -69.56 23.85 -95.14
N VAL A 261 -69.84 22.64 -94.65
CA VAL A 261 -69.97 22.32 -93.22
C VAL A 261 -68.59 21.92 -92.71
N GLU A 262 -67.97 22.76 -91.88
CA GLU A 262 -66.79 22.40 -91.07
C GLU A 262 -67.24 21.58 -89.85
N THR A 263 -66.81 20.32 -89.78
CA THR A 263 -66.93 19.48 -88.57
C THR A 263 -65.59 19.49 -87.82
N PRO A 264 -65.53 19.91 -86.54
CA PRO A 264 -64.28 19.92 -85.77
C PRO A 264 -63.90 18.52 -85.26
N PRO A 265 -62.59 18.20 -85.09
CA PRO A 265 -62.16 16.92 -84.52
C PRO A 265 -62.31 16.88 -82.99
N GLU A 266 -62.78 15.74 -82.48
CA GLU A 266 -62.92 15.45 -81.04
C GLU A 266 -61.57 15.38 -80.29
N PRO A 267 -61.54 15.70 -78.98
CA PRO A 267 -60.32 15.70 -78.16
C PRO A 267 -59.84 14.30 -77.80
N ILE A 268 -58.52 14.09 -77.84
CA ILE A 268 -57.85 12.86 -77.38
C ILE A 268 -57.76 12.90 -75.84
N GLU A 269 -58.44 11.97 -75.17
CA GLU A 269 -58.26 11.69 -73.74
C GLU A 269 -56.89 11.05 -73.48
N ILE A 270 -56.05 11.72 -72.68
CA ILE A 270 -54.79 11.14 -72.17
C ILE A 270 -55.11 10.40 -70.87
N ALA A 271 -55.20 9.07 -70.95
CA ALA A 271 -55.34 8.20 -69.80
C ALA A 271 -53.97 7.93 -69.15
N GLY A 272 -53.89 8.16 -67.84
CA GLY A 272 -53.06 7.36 -66.93
C GLY A 272 -51.66 7.89 -66.60
N THR A 273 -51.59 8.79 -65.62
CA THR A 273 -50.44 8.87 -64.70
C THR A 273 -50.48 7.66 -63.75
N PRO A 274 -49.41 6.88 -63.59
CA PRO A 274 -49.27 6.01 -62.42
C PRO A 274 -48.80 6.83 -61.23
N THR A 275 -49.70 6.95 -60.25
CA THR A 275 -49.44 7.22 -58.84
C THR A 275 -48.43 6.20 -58.32
N VAL A 276 -47.30 6.66 -57.79
CA VAL A 276 -46.46 5.85 -56.90
C VAL A 276 -46.73 6.38 -55.50
N GLU A 277 -47.39 5.53 -54.73
CA GLU A 277 -47.73 5.71 -53.32
C GLU A 277 -46.46 5.84 -52.47
N ASP A 278 -46.55 6.77 -51.52
CA ASP A 278 -45.69 6.85 -50.35
C ASP A 278 -45.68 5.51 -49.60
N ASP A 279 -44.48 5.07 -49.19
CA ASP A 279 -44.34 4.06 -48.14
C ASP A 279 -43.51 4.65 -47.01
N ASP A 280 -44.06 4.48 -45.82
CA ASP A 280 -43.81 5.22 -44.61
C ASP A 280 -42.41 5.00 -43.98
N ALA A 281 -41.96 6.09 -43.35
CA ALA A 281 -41.21 6.15 -42.11
C ALA A 281 -40.65 4.85 -41.50
N VAL A 282 -39.31 4.72 -41.48
CA VAL A 282 -38.58 4.29 -40.28
C VAL A 282 -37.27 5.10 -40.17
N THR A 283 -37.36 6.20 -39.44
CA THR A 283 -36.20 6.74 -38.71
C THR A 283 -35.88 5.80 -37.56
N ASP A 284 -34.92 4.91 -37.74
CA ASP A 284 -34.28 4.22 -36.60
C ASP A 284 -32.80 4.05 -36.92
N VAL A 285 -32.04 5.14 -36.70
CA VAL A 285 -30.57 5.08 -36.59
C VAL A 285 -30.27 4.49 -35.23
N ASP A 286 -30.51 3.19 -35.14
CA ASP A 286 -30.18 2.36 -33.99
C ASP A 286 -28.67 2.13 -34.03
N THR A 287 -27.93 3.04 -33.38
CA THR A 287 -26.47 2.91 -33.24
C THR A 287 -26.13 1.56 -32.60
N TYR A 288 -25.23 0.84 -33.26
CA TYR A 288 -24.75 -0.53 -33.02
C TYR A 288 -24.28 -0.87 -31.58
N TYR A 289 -24.32 0.07 -30.63
CA TYR A 289 -23.82 -0.10 -29.26
C TYR A 289 -24.89 -0.43 -28.20
N GLN A 290 -26.18 -0.50 -28.53
CA GLN A 290 -27.23 -0.74 -27.51
C GLN A 290 -27.64 -2.22 -27.32
N ARG A 291 -27.11 -3.18 -28.08
CA ARG A 291 -27.58 -4.59 -28.07
C ARG A 291 -26.81 -5.61 -27.23
N ARG A 292 -25.98 -5.21 -26.25
CA ARG A 292 -25.45 -6.18 -25.27
C ARG A 292 -25.62 -5.68 -23.85
N GLY A 293 -26.44 -6.43 -23.10
CA GLY A 293 -26.74 -6.23 -21.69
C GLY A 293 -25.51 -6.33 -20.79
N ARG A 294 -24.77 -5.24 -20.73
CA ARG A 294 -23.75 -5.00 -19.70
C ARG A 294 -24.31 -4.07 -18.66
N THR A 295 -24.13 -4.43 -17.39
CA THR A 295 -24.64 -3.64 -16.28
C THR A 295 -23.89 -2.33 -16.16
N LEU A 296 -24.53 -1.29 -15.60
CA LEU A 296 -23.97 0.07 -15.49
C LEU A 296 -22.60 0.09 -14.76
N ARG A 297 -22.34 -0.94 -13.95
CA ARG A 297 -21.07 -1.16 -13.22
C ARG A 297 -19.90 -1.51 -14.16
N GLU A 298 -20.11 -2.32 -15.19
CA GLU A 298 -19.09 -2.70 -16.18
C GLU A 298 -18.72 -1.52 -17.11
N ARG A 299 -19.63 -0.55 -17.29
CA ARG A 299 -19.36 0.64 -18.11
C ARG A 299 -18.47 1.66 -17.37
N ILE A 300 -18.57 1.73 -16.04
CA ILE A 300 -17.75 2.61 -15.20
C ILE A 300 -16.32 2.07 -15.06
N GLU A 301 -16.17 0.74 -15.05
CA GLU A 301 -14.87 0.07 -14.97
C GLU A 301 -14.04 0.31 -16.24
N ILE A 302 -14.66 0.24 -17.42
CA ILE A 302 -14.01 0.53 -18.72
C ILE A 302 -13.61 2.01 -18.85
N ALA A 303 -14.40 2.94 -18.29
CA ALA A 303 -14.07 4.37 -18.30
C ALA A 303 -12.91 4.73 -17.35
N ARG A 304 -12.60 3.89 -16.35
CA ARG A 304 -11.47 4.08 -15.44
C ARG A 304 -10.18 3.39 -15.89
N SER A 305 -10.27 2.48 -16.87
CA SER A 305 -9.13 1.70 -17.38
C SER A 305 -8.58 2.20 -18.72
N MET A 306 -9.07 3.32 -19.26
CA MET A 306 -8.45 3.99 -20.41
C MET A 306 -7.52 5.11 -19.92
N PRO A 307 -6.25 5.16 -20.36
CA PRO A 307 -5.25 6.15 -19.94
C PRO A 307 -5.58 7.59 -20.37
#